data_AF-A0A7W1R8U4-F1
#
_entry.id   AF-A0A7W1R8U4-F1
#
_cell.length_a   1.000
_cell.length_b   1.000
_cell.length_c   1.000
_cell.angle_alpha   90.00
_cell.angle_beta   90.00
_cell.angle_gamma   90.00
#
_symmetry.space_group_name_H-M   'P 1'
#
loop_
_entity.id
_entity.type
_entity.pdbx_description
1 polymer ?
#
loop_
_entity_poly.entity_id
_entity_poly.type
_entity_poly.pdbx_seq_one_letter_code
_entity_poly.pdbx_strand_id
1 'polypeptide(L)' 'LKRGKGKGFSGLENPLFFKPATGMLYGDAKESLNKLLQAVQHV' A
#
# COMPACT_ATOMS: atom_id res chain seq x y z
N LEU A 1 1.22 -1.08 -0.52
CA LEU A 1 0.06 -0.54 -1.27
C LEU A 1 -1.13 -1.49 -1.14
N LYS A 2 -2.29 -1.01 -0.67
CA LYS A 2 -3.57 -1.75 -0.65
C LYS A 2 -4.76 -0.79 -0.43
N ARG A 3 -5.99 -1.20 -0.75
CA ARG A 3 -7.20 -0.35 -0.61
C ARG A 3 -7.62 -0.02 0.83
N GLY A 4 -7.20 -0.81 1.83
CA GLY A 4 -7.59 -0.61 3.22
C GLY A 4 -7.14 -1.77 4.12
N LYS A 5 -7.78 -1.97 5.28
CA LYS A 5 -7.35 -3.00 6.25
C LYS A 5 -7.62 -4.45 5.81
N GLY A 6 -8.49 -4.72 4.81
CA GLY A 6 -8.93 -6.06 4.37
C GLY A 6 -7.83 -7.13 4.20
N LYS A 7 -8.21 -8.40 4.43
CA LYS A 7 -7.32 -9.57 4.48
C LYS A 7 -7.18 -10.27 3.13
N GLY A 8 -6.19 -11.16 3.01
CA GLY A 8 -5.99 -12.01 1.83
C GLY A 8 -6.87 -13.27 1.85
N PHE A 9 -6.66 -14.16 0.87
CA PHE A 9 -7.42 -15.40 0.69
C PHE A 9 -7.52 -16.28 1.96
N SER A 10 -6.44 -16.39 2.73
CA SER A 10 -6.40 -17.20 3.96
C SER A 10 -7.14 -16.60 5.16
N GLY A 11 -7.70 -15.38 5.06
CA GLY A 11 -8.41 -14.73 6.17
C GLY A 11 -7.52 -14.35 7.37
N LEU A 12 -6.21 -14.54 7.28
CA LEU A 12 -5.24 -14.17 8.29
C LEU A 12 -4.81 -12.71 8.15
N GLU A 13 -4.45 -12.09 9.27
CA GLU A 13 -3.84 -10.77 9.30
C GLU A 13 -2.32 -10.89 9.13
N ASN A 14 -1.68 -9.90 8.48
CA ASN A 14 -0.24 -9.92 8.24
C ASN A 14 0.48 -9.02 9.27
N PRO A 15 1.27 -9.58 10.21
CA PRO A 15 1.99 -8.78 11.22
C PRO A 15 2.97 -7.76 10.65
N LEU A 16 3.43 -7.93 9.40
CA LEU A 16 4.33 -6.99 8.74
C LEU A 16 3.72 -5.59 8.61
N PHE A 17 2.39 -5.47 8.49
CA PHE A 17 1.69 -4.17 8.33
C PHE A 17 1.80 -3.25 9.56
N PHE A 18 2.31 -3.74 10.68
CA PHE A 18 2.42 -3.01 11.95
C PHE A 18 3.88 -2.83 12.42
N LYS A 19 4.87 -3.27 11.62
CA LYS A 19 6.28 -3.10 11.98
C LYS A 19 6.71 -1.63 11.84
N PRO A 20 7.54 -1.07 12.75
CA PRO A 20 7.98 0.32 12.68
C PRO A 20 8.64 0.72 11.34
N ALA A 21 9.36 -0.21 10.71
CA ALA A 21 9.99 -0.03 9.40
C ALA A 21 9.05 -0.30 8.21
N THR A 22 7.73 -0.26 8.38
CA THR A 22 6.76 -0.57 7.31
C THR A 22 5.65 0.48 7.24
N GLY A 23 5.82 1.44 6.33
CA GLY A 23 4.79 2.40 5.96
C GLY A 23 3.73 1.79 5.03
N MET A 24 2.45 2.02 5.34
CA MET A 24 1.33 1.52 4.53
C MET A 24 0.74 2.62 3.64
N LEU A 25 1.10 2.60 2.35
CA LEU A 25 0.41 3.40 1.33
C LEU A 25 -0.98 2.79 1.06
N TYR A 26 -2.03 3.57 1.30
CA TYR A 26 -3.42 3.18 1.04
C TYR A 26 -3.98 3.83 -0.22
N GLY A 27 -4.75 3.08 -1.01
CA GLY A 27 -5.40 3.55 -2.23
C GLY A 27 -5.74 2.42 -3.21
N ASP A 28 -6.36 2.77 -4.34
CA ASP A 28 -6.42 1.86 -5.49
C ASP A 28 -5.01 1.59 -6.04
N ALA A 29 -4.79 0.40 -6.60
CA ALA A 29 -3.49 0.00 -7.10
C ALA A 29 -3.04 0.86 -8.30
N LYS A 30 -3.89 1.03 -9.32
CA LYS A 30 -3.56 1.76 -10.54
C LYS A 30 -3.44 3.25 -10.27
N GLU A 31 -4.38 3.81 -9.53
CA GLU A 31 -4.37 5.25 -9.19
C GLU A 31 -3.13 5.64 -8.37
N SER A 32 -2.77 4.84 -7.35
CA SER A 32 -1.62 5.14 -6.49
C SER A 32 -0.29 5.00 -7.22
N LEU A 33 -0.17 4.04 -8.15
CA LEU A 33 1.01 3.88 -9.00
C LEU A 33 1.17 5.06 -9.97
N ASN A 34 0.09 5.54 -10.59
CA ASN A 34 0.12 6.70 -11.47
C ASN A 34 0.55 7.98 -10.70
N LYS A 35 0.01 8.19 -9.51
CA LYS A 35 0.38 9.31 -8.63
C LYS A 35 1.85 9.25 -8.20
N LEU A 36 2.34 8.06 -7.86
CA LEU A 36 3.75 7.85 -7.50
C LEU A 36 4.69 8.12 -8.69
N LEU A 37 4.33 7.67 -9.89
CA LEU A 37 5.11 7.94 -11.10
C LEU A 37 5.24 9.44 -11.37
N GLN A 38 4.12 10.18 -11.31
CA GLN A 38 4.12 11.64 -11.46
C GLN A 38 4.96 12.33 -10.38
N ALA A 39 4.84 11.89 -9.12
CA ALA A 39 5.60 12.47 -8.01
C ALA A 39 7.12 12.31 -8.18
N VAL A 40 7.58 11.16 -8.70
CA VAL A 40 9.02 10.89 -8.93
C VAL A 40 9.54 11.57 -10.21
N GLN A 41 8.69 11.83 -11.21
CA GLN A 41 9.08 12.56 -12.43
C GLN A 41 9.34 14.06 -12.21
N HIS A 42 9.00 14.59 -11.03
CA HIS A 42 9.22 15.99 -10.64
C HIS A 42 10.26 16.13 -9.51
N VAL A 43 11.15 15.14 -9.38
CA VAL A 43 12.34 15.13 -8.50
C VAL A 43 13.59 15.30 -9.33
#